data_AF-A0A924NID5-F1
#
_entry.id   AF-A0A924NID5-F1
#
_cell.length_a   1.000
_cell.length_b   1.000
_cell.length_c   1.000
_cell.angle_alpha   90.00
_cell.angle_beta   90.00
_cell.angle_gamma   90.00
#
_symmetry.space_group_name_H-M   'P 1'
#
loop_
_entity.id
_entity.type
_entity.pdbx_description
1 polymer ?
#
loop_
_entity_poly.entity_id
_entity_poly.type
_entity_poly.pdbx_seq_one_letter_code
_entity_poly.pdbx_strand_id
1 'polypeptide(L)'
;MTTDSTVPGTRRIDRVLSEDYLTALGEQSLAEVRALRDESEQEGVDLSYIRRLLQGRMDIVRAELSRRDGKTTGSLVDGLAQTLADEPRAAARGLGRHTTVEPSRVDSHRRSVEALVADVDLTDTAARDSPSLDRALQVLAAEEQVISGKRREVQAVMDACQAEITRRYRVGEADIATRLAESSGPTTTAT
;
A
#
# COMPACT_ATOMS: atom_id res chain seq x y z
N MET A 1 -11.37 -14.11 20.09
CA MET A 1 -9.96 -13.76 20.40
C MET A 1 -9.10 -14.86 19.81
N THR A 2 -8.78 -14.74 18.53
CA THR A 2 -7.90 -15.69 17.82
C THR A 2 -6.72 -14.86 17.38
N THR A 3 -5.66 -14.89 18.18
CA THR A 3 -4.36 -14.36 17.77
C THR A 3 -3.85 -15.25 16.65
N ASP A 4 -3.86 -14.73 15.44
CA ASP A 4 -3.24 -15.36 14.28
C ASP A 4 -1.72 -15.36 14.46
N SER A 5 -1.22 -16.39 15.15
CA SER A 5 0.20 -16.69 15.24
C SER A 5 0.56 -17.41 13.94
N THR A 6 0.86 -16.64 12.89
CA THR A 6 1.25 -17.18 11.58
C THR A 6 2.76 -17.33 11.48
N VAL A 7 3.18 -18.54 11.08
CA VAL A 7 4.55 -18.92 10.74
C VAL A 7 5.16 -17.91 9.75
N PRO A 8 6.41 -17.43 9.96
CA PRO A 8 7.11 -16.58 8.99
C PRO A 8 7.13 -17.24 7.61
N GLY A 9 6.65 -16.54 6.57
CA GLY A 9 6.69 -17.04 5.18
C GLY A 9 5.33 -17.36 4.53
N THR A 10 4.21 -17.26 5.25
CA THR A 10 2.88 -17.49 4.63
C THR A 10 2.28 -16.21 4.01
N ARG A 11 2.68 -15.03 4.49
CA ARG A 11 2.12 -13.75 4.04
C ARG A 11 2.74 -13.36 2.70
N ARG A 12 1.96 -12.67 1.85
CA ARG A 12 2.43 -12.22 0.52
C ARG A 12 3.68 -11.34 0.66
N ILE A 13 3.69 -10.43 1.64
CA ILE A 13 4.84 -9.58 1.92
C ILE A 13 6.13 -10.38 2.23
N ASP A 14 6.02 -11.47 3.01
CA ASP A 14 7.19 -12.27 3.39
C ASP A 14 7.78 -12.98 2.17
N ARG A 15 6.93 -13.40 1.23
CA ARG A 15 7.37 -13.99 -0.04
C ARG A 15 8.01 -12.95 -0.94
N VAL A 16 7.32 -11.84 -1.19
CA VAL A 16 7.78 -10.75 -2.09
C VAL A 16 9.12 -10.17 -1.63
N LEU A 17 9.36 -10.10 -0.32
CA LEU A 17 10.60 -9.59 0.27
C LEU A 17 11.61 -10.67 0.64
N SER A 18 11.37 -11.93 0.26
CA SER A 18 12.35 -12.99 0.49
C SER A 18 13.58 -12.81 -0.41
N GLU A 19 14.76 -13.19 0.10
CA GLU A 19 16.02 -13.09 -0.64
C GLU A 19 15.98 -13.88 -1.96
N ASP A 20 15.24 -14.98 -1.98
CA ASP A 20 15.12 -15.87 -3.14
C ASP A 20 14.05 -15.43 -4.16
N TYR A 21 13.24 -14.41 -3.86
CA TYR A 21 12.08 -14.04 -4.68
C TYR A 21 12.44 -13.67 -6.12
N LEU A 22 13.60 -13.05 -6.31
CA LEU A 22 14.13 -12.64 -7.61
C LEU A 22 15.30 -13.51 -8.09
N THR A 23 15.54 -14.65 -7.44
CA THR A 23 16.63 -15.54 -7.83
C THR A 23 16.44 -16.04 -9.26
N ALA A 24 17.53 -15.99 -10.04
CA ALA A 24 17.57 -16.38 -11.44
C ALA A 24 16.50 -15.69 -12.32
N LEU A 25 16.12 -14.44 -12.02
CA LEU A 25 15.09 -13.69 -12.75
C LEU A 25 15.30 -13.66 -14.28
N GLY A 26 16.56 -13.61 -14.73
CA GLY A 26 16.92 -13.65 -16.15
C GLY A 26 16.69 -15.00 -16.84
N GLU A 27 16.65 -16.09 -16.08
CA GLU A 27 16.48 -17.47 -16.58
C GLU A 27 15.01 -17.91 -16.57
N GLN A 28 14.16 -17.25 -15.78
CA GLN A 28 12.72 -17.51 -15.74
C GLN A 28 12.05 -17.20 -17.08
N SER A 29 10.89 -17.76 -17.36
CA SER A 29 10.06 -17.40 -18.51
C SER A 29 9.48 -15.98 -18.35
N LEU A 30 9.06 -15.36 -19.46
CA LEU A 30 8.43 -14.03 -19.41
C LEU A 30 7.13 -14.05 -18.59
N ALA A 31 6.40 -15.17 -18.63
CA ALA A 31 5.18 -15.36 -17.87
C ALA A 31 5.45 -15.38 -16.35
N GLU A 32 6.52 -16.05 -15.92
CA GLU A 32 6.92 -16.09 -14.51
C GLU A 32 7.37 -14.71 -14.02
N VAL A 33 8.20 -13.99 -14.78
CA VAL A 33 8.59 -12.60 -14.42
C VAL A 33 7.37 -11.67 -14.31
N ARG A 34 6.37 -11.84 -15.19
CA ARG A 34 5.11 -11.08 -15.10
C ARG A 34 4.31 -11.47 -13.86
N ALA A 35 4.24 -12.74 -13.51
CA ALA A 35 3.56 -13.20 -12.30
C ALA A 35 4.21 -12.61 -11.03
N LEU A 36 5.54 -12.60 -10.95
CA LEU A 36 6.27 -11.96 -9.84
C LEU A 36 5.99 -10.46 -9.74
N ARG A 37 5.93 -9.77 -10.89
CA ARG A 37 5.52 -8.36 -10.95
C ARG A 37 4.09 -8.19 -10.45
N ASP A 38 3.14 -8.99 -10.91
CA ASP A 38 1.72 -8.84 -10.58
C ASP A 38 1.45 -9.13 -9.09
N GLU A 39 2.14 -10.12 -8.51
CA GLU A 39 2.08 -10.38 -7.05
C GLU A 39 2.67 -9.20 -6.26
N SER A 40 3.80 -8.64 -6.70
CA SER A 40 4.43 -7.48 -6.06
C SER A 40 3.59 -6.21 -6.22
N GLU A 41 2.88 -6.04 -7.34
CA GLU A 41 1.98 -4.92 -7.57
C GLU A 41 0.81 -4.96 -6.60
N GLN A 42 0.16 -6.13 -6.46
CA GLN A 42 -0.93 -6.31 -5.51
C GLN A 42 -0.48 -5.99 -4.08
N GLU A 43 0.71 -6.46 -3.66
CA GLU A 43 1.23 -6.13 -2.33
C GLU A 43 1.51 -4.63 -2.17
N GLY A 44 2.07 -3.99 -3.20
CA GLY A 44 2.31 -2.55 -3.21
C GLY A 44 1.03 -1.72 -3.09
N VAL A 45 -0.07 -2.17 -3.72
CA VAL A 45 -1.40 -1.55 -3.59
C VAL A 45 -1.94 -1.73 -2.18
N ASP A 46 -1.87 -2.94 -1.62
CA ASP A 46 -2.34 -3.24 -0.26
C ASP A 46 -1.59 -2.40 0.79
N LEU A 47 -0.26 -2.30 0.69
CA LEU A 47 0.56 -1.44 1.56
C LEU A 47 0.22 0.04 1.40
N SER A 48 -0.04 0.51 0.17
CA SER A 48 -0.43 1.90 -0.07
C SER A 48 -1.80 2.22 0.54
N TYR A 49 -2.72 1.26 0.52
CA TYR A 49 -4.02 1.38 1.18
C TYR A 49 -3.87 1.48 2.71
N ILE A 50 -3.10 0.57 3.33
CA ILE A 50 -2.82 0.61 4.78
C ILE A 50 -2.18 1.95 5.16
N ARG A 51 -1.17 2.39 4.41
CA ARG A 51 -0.49 3.67 4.63
C ARG A 51 -1.47 4.83 4.62
N ARG A 52 -2.42 4.84 3.68
CA ARG A 52 -3.42 5.91 3.57
C ARG A 52 -4.39 5.90 4.75
N LEU A 53 -4.78 4.73 5.25
CA LEU A 53 -5.60 4.61 6.46
C LEU A 53 -4.86 5.17 7.69
N LEU A 54 -3.59 4.81 7.87
CA LEU A 54 -2.76 5.33 8.95
C LEU A 54 -2.62 6.85 8.89
N GLN A 55 -2.34 7.39 7.70
CA GLN A 55 -2.27 8.83 7.47
C GLN A 55 -3.57 9.54 7.85
N GLY A 56 -4.72 9.06 7.34
CA GLY A 56 -6.00 9.66 7.69
C GLY A 56 -6.29 9.64 9.19
N ARG A 57 -5.93 8.58 9.90
CA ARG A 57 -6.05 8.51 11.37
C ARG A 57 -5.12 9.51 12.07
N MET A 58 -3.87 9.62 11.62
CA MET A 58 -2.94 10.62 12.16
C MET A 58 -3.44 12.05 11.93
N ASP A 59 -4.01 12.33 10.75
CA ASP A 59 -4.47 13.68 10.40
C ASP A 59 -5.68 14.09 11.26
N ILE A 60 -6.60 13.17 11.54
CA ILE A 60 -7.69 13.36 12.51
C ILE A 60 -7.15 13.70 13.90
N VAL A 61 -6.16 12.93 14.39
CA VAL A 61 -5.56 13.16 15.72
C VAL A 61 -4.80 14.49 15.78
N ARG A 62 -4.03 14.84 14.74
CA ARG A 62 -3.31 16.11 14.64
C ARG A 62 -4.25 17.31 14.61
N ALA A 63 -5.38 17.19 13.90
CA ALA A 63 -6.38 18.25 13.84
C ALA A 63 -7.07 18.47 15.20
N GLU A 64 -7.37 17.39 15.94
CA GLU A 64 -7.86 17.48 17.32
C GLU A 64 -6.87 18.20 18.25
N LEU A 65 -5.60 17.79 18.26
CA LEU A 65 -4.56 18.41 19.08
C LEU A 65 -4.36 19.89 18.71
N SER A 66 -4.37 20.22 17.41
CA SER A 66 -4.27 21.60 16.93
C SER A 66 -5.44 22.48 17.37
N ARG A 67 -6.66 21.90 17.44
CA ARG A 67 -7.83 22.59 17.97
C ARG A 67 -7.65 22.92 19.46
N ARG A 68 -7.10 22.00 20.25
CA ARG A 68 -6.85 22.21 21.69
C ARG A 68 -5.81 23.29 21.96
N ASP A 69 -4.79 23.35 21.11
CA ASP A 69 -3.75 24.39 21.15
C ASP A 69 -4.27 25.78 20.68
N GLY A 70 -5.54 25.88 20.26
CA GLY A 70 -6.12 27.12 19.73
C GLY A 70 -5.58 27.51 18.35
N LYS A 71 -4.86 26.62 17.66
CA LYS A 71 -4.27 26.88 16.33
C LYS A 71 -5.29 26.79 15.19
N THR A 72 -6.45 26.20 15.44
CA THR A 72 -7.52 26.05 14.45
C THR A 72 -8.87 26.37 15.10
N THR A 73 -9.66 27.20 14.43
CA THR A 73 -11.00 27.60 14.87
C THR A 73 -12.06 26.88 14.02
N GLY A 74 -12.79 25.92 14.59
CA GLY A 74 -13.85 25.17 13.89
C GLY A 74 -14.03 23.73 14.40
N SER A 75 -15.12 23.08 14.01
CA SER A 75 -15.32 21.64 14.28
C SER A 75 -14.36 20.80 13.43
N LEU A 76 -13.84 19.71 14.02
CA LEU A 76 -13.00 18.73 13.30
C LEU A 76 -13.72 18.15 12.07
N VAL A 77 -15.03 17.95 12.20
CA VAL A 77 -15.88 17.42 11.11
C VAL A 77 -15.97 18.42 9.96
N ASP A 78 -16.11 19.72 10.26
CA ASP A 78 -16.23 20.78 9.25
C ASP A 78 -14.91 20.97 8.49
N GLY A 79 -13.78 20.71 9.15
CA GLY A 79 -12.43 20.79 8.57
C GLY A 79 -11.89 19.49 7.96
N LEU A 80 -12.67 18.40 7.93
CA LEU A 80 -12.18 17.07 7.58
C LEU A 80 -11.69 16.99 6.14
N ALA A 81 -12.41 17.61 5.19
CA ALA A 81 -12.01 17.63 3.78
C ALA A 81 -10.64 18.31 3.58
N GLN A 82 -10.38 19.40 4.31
CA GLN A 82 -9.09 20.09 4.29
C GLN A 82 -7.99 19.28 4.99
N THR A 83 -8.34 18.60 6.08
CA THR A 83 -7.42 17.77 6.87
C THR A 83 -6.95 16.54 6.10
N LEU A 84 -7.83 15.93 5.31
CA LEU A 84 -7.52 14.74 4.50
C LEU A 84 -7.02 15.08 3.10
N ALA A 85 -7.07 16.35 2.69
CA ALA A 85 -6.52 16.76 1.40
C ALA A 85 -5.02 16.43 1.36
N ASP A 86 -4.60 15.71 0.33
CA ASP A 86 -3.17 15.45 0.12
C ASP A 86 -2.44 16.80 -0.05
N GLU A 87 -1.40 17.05 0.75
CA GLU A 87 -0.47 18.13 0.45
C GLU A 87 0.12 17.91 -0.95
N PRO A 88 0.36 18.97 -1.75
CA PRO A 88 0.99 18.85 -3.05
C PRO A 88 2.32 18.12 -2.91
N ARG A 89 2.33 16.83 -3.27
CA ARG A 89 3.54 16.01 -3.19
C ARG A 89 4.60 16.67 -4.09
N ALA A 90 5.84 16.75 -3.60
CA ALA A 90 6.98 17.16 -4.43
C ALA A 90 6.91 16.43 -5.78
N ALA A 91 7.14 17.17 -6.87
CA ALA A 91 6.90 16.75 -8.24
C ALA A 91 7.11 15.25 -8.42
N ALA A 92 6.02 14.52 -8.70
CA ALA A 92 6.07 13.08 -8.90
C ALA A 92 7.17 12.78 -9.92
N ARG A 93 8.25 12.13 -9.49
CA ARG A 93 9.39 11.81 -10.36
C ARG A 93 9.07 10.73 -11.39
N GLY A 94 7.84 10.21 -11.40
CA GLY A 94 7.36 9.19 -12.32
C GLY A 94 6.34 9.75 -13.30
N LEU A 95 6.47 9.36 -14.57
CA LEU A 95 5.37 9.37 -15.53
C LEU A 95 4.28 8.48 -14.91
N GLY A 96 3.12 9.05 -14.56
CA GLY A 96 2.08 8.36 -13.79
C GLY A 96 1.81 6.94 -14.31
N ARG A 97 1.73 5.96 -13.40
CA ARG A 97 1.45 4.56 -13.75
C ARG A 97 -0.05 4.32 -13.73
N HIS A 98 -0.62 3.84 -14.83
CA HIS A 98 -1.98 3.32 -14.81
C HIS A 98 -2.00 2.08 -13.91
N THR A 99 -2.76 2.12 -12.83
CA THR A 99 -2.96 1.00 -11.90
C THR A 99 -4.45 0.68 -11.89
N THR A 100 -4.82 -0.52 -12.30
CA THR A 100 -6.20 -1.04 -12.25
C THR A 100 -6.42 -1.98 -11.07
N VAL A 101 -5.35 -2.27 -10.34
CA VAL A 101 -5.36 -3.19 -9.21
C VAL A 101 -5.94 -2.49 -7.99
N GLU A 102 -7.05 -3.02 -7.49
CA GLU A 102 -7.69 -2.56 -6.26
C GLU A 102 -7.05 -3.23 -5.03
N PRO A 103 -7.10 -2.59 -3.84
CA PRO A 103 -6.64 -3.20 -2.61
C PRO A 103 -7.38 -4.52 -2.33
N SER A 104 -6.62 -5.57 -2.06
CA SER A 104 -7.14 -6.85 -1.60
C SER A 104 -7.39 -6.80 -0.09
N ARG A 105 -8.24 -7.70 0.43
CA ARG A 105 -8.43 -7.89 1.90
C ARG A 105 -8.71 -6.60 2.69
N VAL A 106 -9.42 -5.66 2.10
CA VAL A 106 -9.73 -4.32 2.68
C VAL A 106 -10.17 -4.39 4.14
N ASP A 107 -11.11 -5.27 4.49
CA ASP A 107 -11.61 -5.40 5.86
C ASP A 107 -10.57 -5.93 6.86
N SER A 108 -9.63 -6.75 6.40
CA SER A 108 -8.52 -7.21 7.23
C SER A 108 -7.55 -6.07 7.52
N HIS A 109 -7.22 -5.27 6.49
CA HIS A 109 -6.33 -4.12 6.64
C HIS A 109 -6.94 -3.05 7.54
N ARG A 110 -8.23 -2.74 7.38
CA ARG A 110 -8.96 -1.84 8.26
C ARG A 110 -8.89 -2.32 9.72
N ARG A 111 -9.25 -3.57 9.98
CA ARG A 111 -9.19 -4.13 11.35
C ARG A 111 -7.78 -4.10 11.94
N SER A 112 -6.75 -4.35 11.14
CA SER A 112 -5.36 -4.26 11.59
C SER A 112 -4.99 -2.85 12.02
N VAL A 113 -5.42 -1.83 11.28
CA VAL A 113 -5.17 -0.41 11.63
C VAL A 113 -5.94 -0.02 12.89
N GLU A 114 -7.23 -0.38 12.99
CA GLU A 114 -8.03 -0.08 14.19
C GLU A 114 -7.46 -0.74 15.44
N ALA A 115 -6.91 -1.95 15.32
CA ALA A 115 -6.32 -2.67 16.44
C ALA A 115 -5.10 -1.97 17.05
N LEU A 116 -4.37 -1.14 16.29
CA LEU A 116 -3.19 -0.42 16.78
C LEU A 116 -3.52 0.63 17.84
N VAL A 117 -4.74 1.15 17.82
CA VAL A 117 -5.20 2.27 18.66
C VAL A 117 -6.48 1.93 19.42
N ALA A 118 -6.73 0.63 19.61
CA ALA A 118 -7.94 0.12 20.27
C ALA A 118 -8.04 0.53 21.76
N ASP A 119 -6.92 0.85 22.39
CA ASP A 119 -6.84 1.35 23.77
C ASP A 119 -7.29 2.81 23.90
N VAL A 120 -7.10 3.63 22.86
CA VAL A 120 -7.46 5.05 22.87
C VAL A 120 -8.85 5.29 22.28
N ASP A 121 -9.42 4.39 21.49
CA ASP A 121 -10.71 4.55 20.79
C ASP A 121 -10.84 5.92 20.10
N LEU A 122 -10.32 6.00 18.87
CA LEU A 122 -10.33 7.22 18.06
C LEU A 122 -11.68 7.53 17.40
N THR A 123 -12.78 6.89 17.83
CA THR A 123 -14.14 7.19 17.34
C THR A 123 -14.61 8.55 17.85
N ASP A 124 -14.28 8.89 19.10
CA ASP A 124 -14.56 10.19 19.71
C ASP A 124 -13.27 10.79 20.28
N THR A 125 -12.50 11.43 19.40
CA THR A 125 -11.24 12.09 19.76
C THR A 125 -11.43 13.29 20.67
N ALA A 126 -12.60 13.94 20.64
CA ALA A 126 -12.90 15.08 21.50
C ALA A 126 -13.05 14.66 22.97
N ALA A 127 -13.53 13.44 23.23
CA ALA A 127 -13.65 12.87 24.58
C ALA A 127 -12.33 12.34 25.17
N ARG A 128 -11.23 12.30 24.40
CA ARG A 128 -9.92 11.79 24.88
C ARG A 128 -9.05 12.87 25.48
N ASP A 129 -8.11 12.51 26.37
CA ASP A 129 -7.10 13.47 26.84
C ASP A 129 -5.95 13.64 25.84
N SER A 130 -5.25 14.77 25.91
CA SER A 130 -4.16 15.07 24.96
C SER A 130 -3.00 14.06 25.05
N PRO A 131 -2.56 13.62 26.26
CA PRO A 131 -1.52 12.60 26.36
C PRO A 131 -1.87 11.27 25.68
N SER A 132 -3.13 10.84 25.71
CA SER A 132 -3.57 9.61 25.02
C SER A 132 -3.56 9.79 23.51
N LEU A 133 -3.97 10.96 23.02
CA LEU A 133 -3.90 11.30 21.59
C LEU A 133 -2.45 11.36 21.09
N ASP A 134 -1.53 11.93 21.87
CA ASP A 134 -0.11 11.96 21.53
C ASP A 134 0.49 10.54 21.48
N ARG A 135 0.13 9.66 22.42
CA ARG A 135 0.53 8.24 22.37
C ARG A 135 -0.02 7.53 21.14
N ALA A 136 -1.30 7.71 20.83
CA ALA A 136 -1.90 7.13 19.63
C ALA A 136 -1.19 7.62 18.36
N LEU A 137 -0.86 8.91 18.29
CA LEU A 137 -0.13 9.49 17.16
C LEU A 137 1.27 8.88 17.01
N GLN A 138 1.99 8.65 18.11
CA GLN A 138 3.30 7.98 18.09
C GLN A 138 3.21 6.55 17.56
N VAL A 139 2.21 5.78 18.01
CA VAL A 139 1.98 4.39 17.55
C VAL A 139 1.66 4.37 16.06
N LEU A 140 0.73 5.21 15.61
CA LEU A 140 0.34 5.30 14.20
C LEU A 140 1.51 5.75 13.31
N ALA A 141 2.31 6.71 13.76
CA ALA A 141 3.47 7.18 13.02
C ALA A 141 4.56 6.12 12.91
N ALA A 142 4.83 5.37 13.98
CA ALA A 142 5.79 4.28 13.95
C ALA A 142 5.37 3.19 12.94
N GLU A 143 4.11 2.79 12.96
CA GLU A 143 3.61 1.80 11.99
C GLU A 143 3.62 2.35 10.55
N GLU A 144 3.26 3.63 10.34
CA GLU A 144 3.31 4.23 9.00
C GLU A 144 4.72 4.23 8.42
N GLN A 145 5.75 4.44 9.26
CA GLN A 145 7.14 4.34 8.83
C GLN A 145 7.53 2.91 8.44
N VAL A 146 7.10 1.91 9.21
CA VAL A 146 7.32 0.49 8.88
C VAL A 146 6.65 0.13 7.54
N ILE A 147 5.39 0.51 7.36
CA ILE A 147 4.64 0.26 6.12
C ILE A 147 5.29 0.99 4.94
N SER A 148 5.71 2.24 5.14
CA SER A 148 6.42 3.01 4.12
C SER A 148 7.77 2.38 3.75
N GLY A 149 8.49 1.78 4.70
CA GLY A 149 9.70 1.00 4.47
C GLY A 149 9.46 -0.19 3.56
N LYS A 150 8.55 -1.07 3.98
CA LYS A 150 8.13 -2.25 3.20
C LYS A 150 7.67 -1.88 1.79
N ARG A 151 6.89 -0.80 1.65
CA ARG A 151 6.43 -0.31 0.35
C ARG A 151 7.58 0.08 -0.58
N ARG A 152 8.66 0.69 -0.06
CA ARG A 152 9.85 1.02 -0.85
C ARG A 152 10.58 -0.24 -1.31
N GLU A 153 10.68 -1.24 -0.45
CA GLU A 153 11.31 -2.52 -0.79
C GLU A 153 10.50 -3.27 -1.87
N VAL A 154 9.16 -3.34 -1.73
CA VAL A 154 8.27 -3.90 -2.77
C VAL A 154 8.38 -3.12 -4.09
N GLN A 155 8.53 -1.80 -4.03
CA GLN A 155 8.72 -1.00 -5.24
C GLN A 155 10.06 -1.33 -5.94
N ALA A 156 11.13 -1.60 -5.19
CA ALA A 156 12.40 -2.05 -5.77
C ALA A 156 12.26 -3.41 -6.46
N VAL A 157 11.50 -4.34 -5.88
CA VAL A 157 11.17 -5.64 -6.48
C VAL A 157 10.39 -5.46 -7.79
N MET A 158 9.37 -4.59 -7.77
CA MET A 158 8.61 -4.20 -8.96
C MET A 158 9.50 -3.63 -10.06
N ASP A 159 10.41 -2.72 -9.70
CA ASP A 159 11.32 -2.07 -10.64
C ASP A 159 12.29 -3.09 -11.28
N ALA A 160 12.77 -4.08 -10.51
CA ALA A 160 13.60 -5.16 -11.01
C ALA A 160 12.86 -6.05 -12.03
N CYS A 161 11.63 -6.46 -11.72
CA CYS A 161 10.79 -7.22 -12.65
C CYS A 161 10.50 -6.42 -13.94
N GLN A 162 10.18 -5.13 -13.79
CA GLN A 162 9.90 -4.25 -14.92
C GLN A 162 11.14 -4.02 -15.80
N ALA A 163 12.33 -3.90 -15.18
CA ALA A 163 13.59 -3.78 -15.89
C ALA A 163 13.87 -5.03 -16.74
N GLU A 164 13.64 -6.23 -16.19
CA GLU A 164 13.83 -7.48 -16.91
C GLU A 164 12.83 -7.65 -18.06
N ILE A 165 11.55 -7.36 -17.83
CA ILE A 165 10.54 -7.36 -18.90
C ILE A 165 10.95 -6.41 -20.03
N THR A 166 11.38 -5.19 -19.68
CA THR A 166 11.85 -4.19 -20.65
C THR A 166 13.08 -4.68 -21.41
N ARG A 167 14.03 -5.34 -20.73
CA ARG A 167 15.22 -5.93 -21.35
C ARG A 167 14.82 -6.94 -22.43
N ARG A 168 13.91 -7.88 -22.13
CA ARG A 168 13.45 -8.93 -23.05
C ARG A 168 12.80 -8.36 -24.31
N TYR A 169 11.95 -7.34 -24.17
CA TYR A 169 11.38 -6.64 -25.32
C TYR A 169 12.45 -5.95 -26.17
N ARG A 170 13.45 -5.32 -25.53
CA ARG A 170 14.53 -4.62 -26.23
C ARG A 170 15.42 -5.57 -27.04
N VAL A 171 15.66 -6.79 -26.56
CA VAL A 171 16.53 -7.78 -27.23
C VAL A 171 15.77 -8.76 -28.13
N GLY A 172 14.44 -8.64 -28.23
CA GLY A 172 13.61 -9.48 -29.10
C GLY A 172 13.28 -10.86 -28.52
N GLU A 173 13.55 -11.10 -27.23
CA GLU A 173 13.16 -12.33 -26.51
C GLU A 173 11.65 -12.34 -26.16
N ALA A 174 10.94 -11.23 -26.40
CA ALA A 174 9.50 -11.09 -26.18
C ALA A 174 8.83 -10.32 -27.34
N ASP A 175 7.68 -10.81 -27.80
CA ASP A 175 6.88 -10.18 -28.86
C ASP A 175 5.64 -9.46 -28.28
N ILE A 176 5.28 -8.33 -28.88
CA ILE A 176 4.08 -7.56 -28.57
C ILE A 176 2.82 -8.32 -29.02
N ALA A 177 2.91 -9.11 -30.11
CA ALA A 177 1.78 -9.91 -30.60
C ALA A 177 1.28 -10.92 -29.56
N THR A 178 2.18 -11.54 -28.81
CA THR A 178 1.84 -12.46 -27.70
C THR A 178 1.03 -11.75 -26.61
N ARG A 179 1.39 -10.49 -26.28
CA ARG A 179 0.66 -9.70 -25.27
C ARG A 179 -0.75 -9.35 -25.71
N LEU A 180 -0.95 -9.05 -27.00
CA LEU A 180 -2.27 -8.75 -27.56
C LEU A 180 -3.18 -9.99 -27.60
N ALA A 181 -2.60 -11.15 -27.91
CA ALA A 181 -3.31 -12.43 -27.88
C ALA A 181 -3.74 -12.82 -26.46
N GLU A 182 -2.91 -12.57 -25.43
CA GLU A 182 -3.25 -12.84 -24.03
C GLU A 182 -4.30 -11.87 -23.46
N SER A 183 -4.32 -10.61 -23.92
CA SER A 183 -5.32 -9.62 -23.49
C SER A 183 -6.68 -9.77 -24.18
N SER A 184 -6.71 -10.47 -25.33
CA SER A 184 -7.93 -10.79 -26.06
C SER A 184 -8.37 -12.18 -25.62
N GLY A 185 -9.15 -12.28 -24.53
CA GLY A 185 -9.69 -13.56 -24.08
C GLY A 185 -10.38 -14.35 -25.20
N PRO A 186 -10.58 -15.67 -25.05
CA PRO A 186 -11.07 -16.52 -26.13
C PRO A 186 -12.39 -15.97 -26.69
N THR A 187 -12.38 -15.58 -27.97
CA THR A 187 -13.58 -15.24 -28.71
C THR A 187 -14.51 -16.46 -28.66
N THR A 188 -15.50 -16.41 -27.78
CA THR A 188 -16.59 -17.37 -27.76
C THR A 188 -17.40 -17.12 -29.02
N THR A 189 -17.04 -17.81 -30.11
CA THR A 189 -17.86 -17.87 -31.31
C THR A 189 -19.06 -18.75 -30.98
N ALA A 190 -20.15 -18.13 -30.54
CA ALA A 190 -21.44 -18.81 -30.43
C ALA A 190 -21.90 -19.21 -31.85
N THR A 191 -22.04 -20.51 -32.07
CA THR A 191 -22.83 -21.10 -33.18
C THR A 191 -24.25 -21.29 -32.68
#